data_AF-A0A819P3J7-F1
#
_entry.id   AF-A0A819P3J7-F1
#
_cell.length_a   1.000
_cell.length_b   1.000
_cell.length_c   1.000
_cell.angle_alpha   90.00
_cell.angle_beta   90.00
_cell.angle_gamma   90.00
#
_symmetry.space_group_name_H-M   'P 1'
#
loop_
_entity.id
_entity.type
_entity.pdbx_description
1 polymer ?
#
loop_
_entity_poly.entity_id
_entity_poly.type
_entity_poly.pdbx_seq_one_letter_code
_entity_poly.pdbx_strand_id
1 'polypeptide(L)'
;LRAQQIRDIIDVLEPLNHPFIIMGDLNLYYEFEDAIVIDNKLIDAWAQTHFSIKYPFNDKNIGYTFDALKNTLIPYYIPGACRQMRLDRILFSHGFPAFAITPCTIWANEAIKSDDYLFPSDHFGLSIDIVLEKTDNNKQSEIIMMSLSEPDPSAEEILRHNAQNNNDQRPYRLGLVRTTIALTSHVAWLGAKALGLK
;
A
#
# COMPACT_ATOMS: atom_id res chain seq x y z
N LEU A 1 -17.93 -2.01 5.03
CA LEU A 1 -18.17 -0.65 4.49
C LEU A 1 -17.18 -0.32 3.37
N ARG A 2 -15.86 -0.34 3.60
CA ARG A 2 -14.82 -0.04 2.58
C ARG A 2 -14.85 -0.96 1.35
N ALA A 3 -14.92 -2.27 1.57
CA ALA A 3 -15.13 -3.24 0.49
C ALA A 3 -16.40 -2.96 -0.34
N GLN A 4 -17.43 -2.38 0.27
CA GLN A 4 -18.64 -1.99 -0.46
C GLN A 4 -18.40 -0.74 -1.30
N GLN A 5 -17.71 0.27 -0.77
CA GLN A 5 -17.38 1.49 -1.51
C GLN A 5 -16.57 1.20 -2.78
N ILE A 6 -15.61 0.28 -2.71
CA ILE A 6 -14.84 -0.13 -3.90
C ILE A 6 -15.76 -0.83 -4.92
N ARG A 7 -16.63 -1.73 -4.46
CA ARG A 7 -17.62 -2.40 -5.33
C ARG A 7 -18.57 -1.39 -5.97
N ASP A 8 -19.07 -0.42 -5.21
CA ASP A 8 -19.96 0.62 -5.72
C ASP A 8 -19.29 1.47 -6.81
N ILE A 9 -17.97 1.75 -6.68
CA ILE A 9 -17.19 2.44 -7.72
C ILE A 9 -17.13 1.57 -8.98
N ILE A 10 -16.84 0.28 -8.84
CA ILE A 10 -16.73 -0.64 -9.97
C ILE A 10 -18.08 -0.83 -10.67
N ASP A 11 -19.17 -0.98 -9.91
CA ASP A 11 -20.53 -1.12 -10.44
C ASP A 11 -20.93 0.08 -11.32
N VAL A 12 -20.36 1.27 -11.06
CA VAL A 12 -20.54 2.47 -11.90
C VAL A 12 -19.61 2.47 -13.11
N LEU A 13 -18.37 2.00 -12.98
CA LEU A 13 -17.34 2.09 -14.02
C LEU A 13 -17.40 0.94 -15.04
N GLU A 14 -17.67 -0.29 -14.60
CA GLU A 14 -17.68 -1.50 -15.45
C GLU A 14 -18.68 -1.37 -16.63
N PRO A 15 -19.93 -0.87 -16.44
CA PRO A 15 -20.87 -0.70 -17.54
C PRO A 15 -20.42 0.31 -18.60
N LEU A 16 -19.48 1.19 -18.28
CA LEU A 16 -18.92 2.16 -19.24
C LEU A 16 -18.00 1.48 -20.26
N ASN A 17 -17.56 0.24 -20.00
CA ASN A 17 -16.70 -0.54 -20.88
C ASN A 17 -15.43 0.22 -21.33
N HIS A 18 -14.89 1.03 -20.42
CA HIS A 18 -13.64 1.77 -20.59
C HIS A 18 -12.61 1.29 -19.55
N PRO A 19 -11.34 1.10 -19.94
CA PRO A 19 -10.28 0.85 -18.97
C PRO A 19 -10.21 1.96 -17.93
N PHE A 20 -10.07 1.60 -16.66
CA PHE A 20 -10.02 2.56 -15.56
C PHE A 20 -8.91 2.23 -14.56
N ILE A 21 -8.57 3.25 -13.78
CA ILE A 21 -7.61 3.16 -12.68
C ILE A 21 -8.31 3.65 -11.42
N ILE A 22 -8.22 2.88 -10.34
CA ILE A 22 -8.59 3.31 -8.99
C ILE A 22 -7.30 3.56 -8.23
N MET A 23 -7.07 4.78 -7.77
CA MET A 23 -5.86 5.14 -7.04
C MET A 23 -6.16 6.04 -5.84
N GLY A 24 -5.44 5.83 -4.74
CA GLY A 24 -5.54 6.62 -3.53
C GLY A 24 -5.48 5.77 -2.27
N ASP A 25 -5.82 6.38 -1.13
CA ASP A 25 -5.94 5.70 0.15
C ASP A 25 -7.25 4.90 0.20
N LEU A 26 -7.14 3.58 -0.01
CA LEU A 26 -8.26 2.66 -0.01
C LEU A 26 -8.56 2.11 1.40
N ASN A 27 -7.70 2.40 2.38
CA ASN A 27 -7.84 1.96 3.76
C ASN A 27 -8.11 0.46 3.91
N LEU A 28 -7.40 -0.37 3.12
CA LEU A 28 -7.37 -1.82 3.30
C LEU A 28 -6.35 -2.13 4.40
N TYR A 29 -6.83 -2.27 5.64
CA TYR A 29 -6.00 -2.39 6.83
C TYR A 29 -5.40 -3.78 6.99
N TYR A 30 -6.08 -4.80 6.48
CA TYR A 30 -5.70 -6.19 6.68
C TYR A 30 -5.35 -6.86 5.36
N GLU A 31 -4.38 -7.78 5.42
CA GLU A 31 -3.96 -8.58 4.26
C GLU A 31 -5.13 -9.34 3.63
N PHE A 32 -6.07 -9.86 4.45
CA PHE A 32 -7.24 -10.56 3.92
C PHE A 32 -8.15 -9.68 3.04
N GLU A 33 -8.05 -8.35 3.16
CA GLU A 33 -8.80 -7.42 2.31
C GLU A 33 -8.26 -7.36 0.88
N ASP A 34 -7.10 -7.98 0.58
CA ASP A 34 -6.65 -8.22 -0.79
C ASP A 34 -7.65 -9.09 -1.59
N ALA A 35 -8.57 -9.80 -0.92
CA ALA A 35 -9.73 -10.45 -1.56
C ALA A 35 -10.54 -9.47 -2.42
N ILE A 36 -10.65 -8.20 -2.01
CA ILE A 36 -11.39 -7.18 -2.75
C ILE A 36 -10.75 -6.93 -4.12
N VAL A 37 -9.42 -6.97 -4.21
CA VAL A 37 -8.71 -6.80 -5.48
C VAL A 37 -9.05 -7.96 -6.42
N ILE A 38 -8.98 -9.19 -5.90
CA ILE A 38 -9.20 -10.43 -6.67
C ILE A 38 -10.65 -10.56 -7.11
N ASP A 39 -11.60 -10.39 -6.19
CA ASP A 39 -13.03 -10.58 -6.45
C ASP A 39 -13.55 -9.63 -7.54
N ASN A 40 -12.91 -8.47 -7.66
CA ASN A 40 -13.25 -7.43 -8.63
C ASN A 40 -12.36 -7.43 -9.88
N LYS A 41 -11.51 -8.45 -10.05
CA LYS A 41 -10.58 -8.59 -11.19
C LYS A 41 -9.71 -7.34 -11.40
N LEU A 42 -9.27 -6.74 -10.32
CA LEU A 42 -8.35 -5.61 -10.36
C LEU A 42 -6.90 -6.11 -10.32
N ILE A 43 -6.01 -5.31 -10.90
CA ILE A 43 -4.58 -5.59 -10.95
C ILE A 43 -3.89 -4.58 -10.04
N ASP A 44 -3.31 -5.08 -8.95
CA ASP A 44 -2.58 -4.28 -7.99
C ASP A 44 -1.18 -3.97 -8.53
N ALA A 45 -0.92 -2.68 -8.82
CA ALA A 45 0.33 -2.24 -9.41
C ALA A 45 1.55 -2.66 -8.60
N TRP A 46 1.48 -2.52 -7.27
CA TRP A 46 2.58 -2.87 -6.39
C TRP A 46 2.81 -4.39 -6.42
N ALA A 47 1.74 -5.16 -6.27
CA ALA A 47 1.88 -6.62 -6.24
C ALA A 47 2.44 -7.14 -7.57
N GLN A 48 1.90 -6.62 -8.68
CA GLN A 48 2.35 -6.92 -10.03
C GLN A 48 3.85 -6.65 -10.15
N THR A 49 4.33 -5.47 -9.72
CA THR A 49 5.73 -5.10 -9.91
C THR A 49 6.74 -5.70 -8.95
N HIS A 50 6.34 -6.13 -7.75
CA HIS A 50 7.28 -6.58 -6.71
C HIS A 50 7.26 -8.09 -6.44
N PHE A 51 6.21 -8.81 -6.88
CA PHE A 51 6.10 -10.25 -6.66
C PHE A 51 6.09 -11.10 -7.93
N SER A 52 5.95 -10.49 -9.13
CA SER A 52 6.00 -11.24 -10.38
C SER A 52 7.33 -11.97 -10.56
N ILE A 53 7.31 -13.29 -10.78
CA ILE A 53 8.50 -14.09 -11.15
C ILE A 53 8.86 -13.96 -12.63
N LYS A 54 7.95 -13.44 -13.45
CA LYS A 54 8.11 -13.30 -14.90
C LYS A 54 8.89 -12.04 -15.26
N TYR A 55 8.74 -10.99 -14.44
CA TYR A 55 9.28 -9.67 -14.71
C TYR A 55 10.48 -9.34 -13.78
N PRO A 56 11.44 -8.52 -14.22
CA PRO A 56 12.77 -8.42 -13.62
C PRO A 56 12.83 -7.77 -12.23
N PHE A 57 11.73 -7.22 -11.73
CA PHE A 57 11.73 -6.35 -10.55
C PHE A 57 11.48 -7.08 -9.21
N ASN A 58 11.27 -8.40 -9.22
CA ASN A 58 10.89 -9.23 -8.07
C ASN A 58 11.81 -9.12 -6.84
N ASP A 59 11.63 -8.06 -6.05
CA ASP A 59 12.37 -7.81 -4.82
C ASP A 59 11.60 -8.29 -3.58
N LYS A 60 10.36 -8.76 -3.76
CA LYS A 60 9.44 -9.23 -2.71
C LYS A 60 9.16 -8.18 -1.64
N ASN A 61 9.30 -6.91 -1.98
CA ASN A 61 9.03 -5.81 -1.06
C ASN A 61 7.52 -5.68 -0.81
N ILE A 62 7.12 -5.60 0.46
CA ILE A 62 5.71 -5.47 0.84
C ILE A 62 5.18 -4.06 0.53
N GLY A 63 6.01 -3.02 0.59
CA GLY A 63 5.62 -1.67 0.16
C GLY A 63 4.66 -0.92 1.07
N TYR A 64 5.00 -0.75 2.34
CA TYR A 64 4.13 -0.03 3.28
C TYR A 64 4.02 1.45 2.94
N THR A 65 2.79 1.93 2.74
CA THR A 65 2.48 3.34 2.51
C THR A 65 2.15 4.04 3.82
N PHE A 66 1.74 3.31 4.85
CA PHE A 66 1.64 3.78 6.23
C PHE A 66 2.60 2.96 7.09
N ASP A 67 3.73 3.53 7.49
CA ASP A 67 4.78 2.83 8.22
C ASP A 67 5.13 3.58 9.52
N ALA A 68 4.51 3.18 10.63
CA ALA A 68 4.75 3.82 11.94
C ALA A 68 6.14 3.50 12.54
N LEU A 69 6.90 2.59 11.93
CA LEU A 69 8.28 2.30 12.34
C LEU A 69 9.27 3.21 11.62
N LYS A 70 8.97 3.64 10.39
CA LYS A 70 9.78 4.58 9.60
C LYS A 70 9.34 6.03 9.79
N ASN A 71 8.05 6.30 9.71
CA ASN A 71 7.48 7.65 9.74
C ASN A 71 7.18 8.09 11.18
N THR A 72 7.99 9.01 11.69
CA THR A 72 7.92 9.53 13.06
C THR A 72 6.71 10.44 13.31
N LEU A 73 6.01 10.91 12.26
CA LEU A 73 4.77 11.67 12.41
C LEU A 73 3.65 10.80 13.00
N ILE A 74 3.58 9.51 12.64
CA ILE A 74 2.53 8.60 13.12
C ILE A 74 2.57 8.42 14.64
N PRO A 75 3.69 8.00 15.27
CA PRO A 75 3.74 7.84 16.71
C PRO A 75 3.60 9.17 17.48
N TYR A 76 3.79 10.32 16.83
CA TYR A 76 3.56 11.62 17.43
C TYR A 76 2.08 11.86 17.76
N TYR A 77 1.15 11.52 16.86
CA TYR A 77 -0.30 11.69 17.10
C TYR A 77 -1.03 10.38 17.47
N ILE A 78 -0.41 9.21 17.27
CA ILE A 78 -0.86 7.89 17.75
C ILE A 78 0.23 7.26 18.63
N PRO A 79 0.32 7.62 19.92
CA PRO A 79 1.37 7.12 20.81
C PRO A 79 1.46 5.58 20.86
N GLY A 80 2.66 5.06 20.59
CA GLY A 80 2.93 3.61 20.59
C GLY A 80 2.54 2.87 19.31
N ALA A 81 2.08 3.58 18.27
CA ALA A 81 1.82 2.97 16.97
C ALA A 81 3.07 2.27 16.41
N CYS A 82 2.87 1.05 15.92
CA CYS A 82 3.92 0.23 15.30
C CYS A 82 3.38 -0.52 14.08
N ARG A 83 2.26 -0.03 13.52
CA ARG A 83 1.59 -0.66 12.39
C ARG A 83 2.33 -0.29 11.10
N GLN A 84 2.46 -1.28 10.24
CA GLN A 84 2.93 -1.13 8.88
C GLN A 84 1.83 -1.66 7.99
N MET A 85 1.32 -0.81 7.11
CA MET A 85 0.14 -1.09 6.31
C MET A 85 0.35 -0.55 4.90
N ARG A 86 -0.23 -1.23 3.93
CA ARG A 86 -0.34 -0.75 2.57
C ARG A 86 -1.77 -0.23 2.48
N LEU A 87 -1.98 1.06 2.75
CA LEU A 87 -3.33 1.65 2.73
C LEU A 87 -3.64 2.25 1.35
N ASP A 88 -2.62 2.82 0.74
CA ASP A 88 -2.67 3.38 -0.60
C ASP A 88 -2.42 2.27 -1.63
N ARG A 89 -3.15 2.34 -2.74
CA ARG A 89 -3.09 1.38 -3.84
C ARG A 89 -3.21 2.11 -5.17
N ILE A 90 -2.63 1.51 -6.20
CA ILE A 90 -2.93 1.83 -7.60
C ILE A 90 -3.46 0.53 -8.22
N LEU A 91 -4.73 0.51 -8.59
CA LEU A 91 -5.44 -0.65 -9.09
C LEU A 91 -5.89 -0.41 -10.52
N PHE A 92 -5.48 -1.26 -11.44
CA PHE A 92 -5.91 -1.22 -12.84
C PHE A 92 -7.08 -2.18 -13.06
N SER A 93 -8.04 -1.79 -13.88
CA SER A 93 -9.08 -2.72 -14.36
C SER A 93 -8.46 -3.84 -15.20
N HIS A 94 -9.01 -5.06 -15.16
CA HIS A 94 -8.65 -6.10 -16.11
C HIS A 94 -8.75 -5.60 -17.56
N GLY A 95 -7.80 -5.97 -18.40
CA GLY A 95 -7.69 -5.52 -19.80
C GLY A 95 -7.14 -4.09 -19.96
N PHE A 96 -6.62 -3.44 -18.90
CA PHE A 96 -6.04 -2.11 -19.04
C PHE A 96 -4.83 -2.13 -20.00
N PRO A 97 -4.86 -1.37 -21.12
CA PRO A 97 -3.88 -1.50 -22.19
C PRO A 97 -2.61 -0.69 -21.87
N ALA A 98 -1.87 -1.10 -20.86
CA ALA A 98 -0.63 -0.44 -20.47
C ALA A 98 0.43 -1.40 -19.94
N PHE A 99 1.67 -0.91 -19.99
CA PHE A 99 2.83 -1.58 -19.42
C PHE A 99 3.53 -0.67 -18.43
N ALA A 100 4.00 -1.24 -17.32
CA ALA A 100 4.89 -0.56 -16.40
C ALA A 100 6.31 -0.49 -16.98
N ILE A 101 6.87 0.72 -17.01
CA ILE A 101 8.25 1.00 -17.46
C ILE A 101 9.23 0.71 -16.32
N THR A 102 8.82 1.06 -15.11
CA THR A 102 9.56 0.93 -13.86
C THR A 102 8.69 0.22 -12.83
N PRO A 103 9.26 -0.41 -11.80
CA PRO A 103 8.47 -0.90 -10.69
C PRO A 103 7.70 0.26 -10.04
N CYS A 104 6.54 -0.04 -9.46
CA CYS A 104 5.86 0.92 -8.59
C CYS A 104 6.80 1.33 -7.45
N THR A 105 6.81 2.59 -7.06
CA THR A 105 7.75 3.11 -6.05
C THR A 105 7.03 3.86 -4.95
N ILE A 106 7.59 3.75 -3.74
CA ILE A 106 7.20 4.59 -2.62
C ILE A 106 7.86 5.96 -2.81
N TRP A 107 7.06 7.02 -2.75
CA TRP A 107 7.47 8.40 -2.89
C TRP A 107 7.35 9.16 -1.55
N ALA A 108 8.17 10.21 -1.38
CA ALA A 108 8.17 11.09 -0.21
C ALA A 108 8.30 10.35 1.14
N ASN A 109 9.12 9.30 1.18
CA ASN A 109 9.34 8.46 2.37
C ASN A 109 10.57 8.84 3.19
N GLU A 110 11.03 10.08 3.06
CA GLU A 110 12.15 10.63 3.82
C GLU A 110 11.67 11.85 4.61
N ALA A 111 12.29 12.09 5.77
CA ALA A 111 11.99 13.27 6.57
C ALA A 111 12.36 14.56 5.83
N ILE A 112 11.64 15.63 6.12
CA ILE A 112 11.93 16.97 5.59
C ILE A 112 13.26 17.42 6.20
N LYS A 113 14.25 17.73 5.36
CA LYS A 113 15.66 18.00 5.79
C LYS A 113 15.86 19.00 6.94
N SER A 114 14.91 19.90 7.17
CA SER A 114 14.97 20.87 8.27
C SER A 114 14.60 20.27 9.63
N ASP A 115 13.96 19.11 9.65
CA ASP A 115 13.45 18.43 10.82
C ASP A 115 13.39 16.91 10.57
N ASP A 116 14.35 16.16 11.13
CA ASP A 116 14.44 14.71 11.01
C ASP A 116 13.22 13.96 11.58
N TYR A 117 12.31 14.66 12.26
CA TYR A 117 11.06 14.11 12.82
C TYR A 117 9.81 14.43 11.99
N LEU A 118 9.92 15.31 10.99
CA LEU A 118 8.76 15.74 10.23
C LEU A 118 8.76 15.12 8.83
N PHE A 119 7.83 14.21 8.59
CA PHE A 119 7.55 13.69 7.26
C PHE A 119 6.50 14.56 6.55
N PRO A 120 6.47 14.58 5.20
CA PRO A 120 5.49 15.38 4.44
C PRO A 120 4.02 15.00 4.71
N SER A 121 3.78 13.74 5.07
CA SER A 121 2.48 13.16 5.41
C SER A 121 2.72 11.95 6.30
N ASP A 122 1.69 11.47 7.00
CA ASP A 122 1.72 10.19 7.72
C ASP A 122 1.63 8.99 6.75
N HIS A 123 1.21 9.24 5.53
CA HIS A 123 1.31 8.32 4.40
C HIS A 123 2.49 8.68 3.48
N PHE A 124 3.16 7.66 2.95
CA PHE A 124 4.04 7.78 1.80
C PHE A 124 3.24 7.67 0.50
N GLY A 125 3.66 8.38 -0.53
CA GLY A 125 3.02 8.33 -1.83
C GLY A 125 3.36 7.05 -2.60
N LEU A 126 2.55 6.74 -3.61
CA LEU A 126 2.85 5.72 -4.62
C LEU A 126 3.02 6.38 -5.98
N SER A 127 3.99 5.92 -6.76
CA SER A 127 4.24 6.37 -8.12
C SER A 127 4.52 5.19 -9.04
N ILE A 128 4.04 5.26 -10.28
CA ILE A 128 4.34 4.28 -11.33
C ILE A 128 4.36 4.98 -12.68
N ASP A 129 5.38 4.68 -13.48
CA ASP A 129 5.47 5.15 -14.86
C ASP A 129 4.95 4.07 -15.81
N ILE A 130 3.98 4.44 -16.64
CA ILE A 130 3.35 3.53 -17.59
C ILE A 130 3.44 4.04 -19.03
N VAL A 131 3.50 3.11 -19.98
CA VAL A 131 3.22 3.38 -21.40
C VAL A 131 1.92 2.71 -21.79
N LEU A 132 1.08 3.42 -22.53
CA LEU A 132 -0.11 2.82 -23.14
C LEU A 132 0.30 1.95 -24.32
N GLU A 133 -0.34 0.79 -24.43
CA GLU A 133 -0.20 -0.07 -25.61
C GLU A 133 -0.71 0.69 -26.84
N LYS A 134 0.17 0.88 -27.83
CA LYS A 134 -0.25 1.41 -29.13
C LYS A 134 -0.82 0.28 -29.95
N THR A 135 -1.99 0.48 -30.55
CA THR A 135 -2.63 -0.40 -31.53
C THR A 135 -1.87 -0.57 -32.86
N ASP A 136 -0.58 -0.23 -32.92
CA ASP A 136 0.22 -0.36 -34.13
C ASP A 136 0.87 -1.74 -34.20
N ASN A 137 0.26 -2.61 -35.03
CA ASN A 137 0.56 -4.02 -35.27
C ASN A 137 1.98 -4.39 -35.71
N ASN A 138 3.02 -3.58 -35.51
CA ASN A 138 4.36 -3.95 -35.99
C ASN A 138 5.49 -3.44 -35.11
N LYS A 139 6.31 -4.41 -34.67
CA LYS A 139 7.55 -4.36 -33.90
C LYS A 139 7.38 -4.40 -32.38
N GLN A 140 7.18 -5.62 -31.88
CA GLN A 140 7.63 -6.00 -30.53
C GLN A 140 9.15 -5.82 -30.45
N SER A 141 9.57 -4.65 -29.99
CA SER A 141 10.88 -4.49 -29.36
C SER A 141 10.91 -5.38 -28.10
N GLU A 142 11.93 -6.23 -27.98
CA GLU A 142 12.20 -7.17 -26.86
C GLU A 142 12.49 -6.48 -25.52
N ILE A 143 11.83 -5.37 -25.20
CA ILE A 143 11.83 -4.85 -23.84
C ILE A 143 10.76 -5.63 -23.09
N ILE A 144 11.18 -6.47 -22.15
CA ILE A 144 10.30 -7.19 -21.23
C ILE A 144 9.67 -6.13 -20.31
N MET A 145 8.61 -5.47 -20.78
CA MET A 145 7.79 -4.56 -19.99
C MET A 145 6.68 -5.35 -19.30
N MET A 146 6.33 -4.91 -18.09
CA MET A 146 5.35 -5.60 -17.28
C MET A 146 3.94 -5.19 -17.64
N SER A 147 3.16 -6.14 -18.15
CA SER A 147 1.76 -5.86 -18.51
C SER A 147 0.95 -5.53 -17.26
N LEU A 148 0.07 -4.53 -17.40
CA LEU A 148 -0.96 -4.16 -16.44
C LEU A 148 -2.36 -4.53 -16.95
N SER A 149 -2.46 -5.33 -18.02
CA SER A 149 -3.71 -5.80 -18.60
C SER A 149 -4.23 -7.09 -17.96
N GLU A 150 -3.32 -7.97 -17.53
CA GLU A 150 -3.64 -9.25 -16.92
C GLU A 150 -2.82 -9.44 -15.64
N PRO A 151 -3.41 -10.03 -14.58
CA PRO A 151 -2.66 -10.33 -13.37
C PRO A 151 -1.55 -11.34 -13.66
N ASP A 152 -0.36 -11.08 -13.15
CA ASP A 152 0.69 -12.10 -13.13
C ASP A 152 0.31 -13.20 -12.12
N PRO A 153 0.35 -14.49 -12.49
CA PRO A 153 -0.09 -15.57 -11.61
C PRO A 153 0.64 -15.61 -10.26
N SER A 154 1.92 -15.25 -10.23
CA SER A 154 2.72 -15.24 -9.00
C SER A 154 2.42 -14.03 -8.11
N ALA A 155 2.10 -12.88 -8.70
CA ALA A 155 1.60 -11.73 -7.93
C ALA A 155 0.20 -12.00 -7.37
N GLU A 156 -0.68 -12.60 -8.18
CA GLU A 156 -2.02 -12.98 -7.77
C GLU A 156 -2.02 -14.06 -6.68
N GLU A 157 -1.08 -15.00 -6.71
CA GLU A 157 -0.91 -16.01 -5.66
C GLU A 157 -0.63 -15.38 -4.29
N ILE A 158 0.19 -14.32 -4.23
CA ILE A 158 0.43 -13.58 -2.98
C ILE A 158 -0.86 -12.94 -2.46
N LEU A 159 -1.61 -12.25 -3.34
CA LEU A 159 -2.88 -11.65 -2.95
C LEU A 159 -3.90 -12.71 -2.48
N ARG A 160 -3.93 -13.88 -3.13
CA ARG A 160 -4.81 -15.01 -2.75
C ARG A 160 -4.41 -15.61 -1.42
N HIS A 161 -3.12 -15.73 -1.17
CA HIS A 161 -2.60 -16.17 0.12
C HIS A 161 -3.02 -15.21 1.24
N ASN A 162 -2.83 -13.90 1.02
CA ASN A 162 -3.24 -12.84 1.94
C ASN A 162 -4.76 -12.90 2.21
N ALA A 163 -5.58 -12.98 1.16
CA ALA A 163 -7.04 -13.12 1.21
C ALA A 163 -7.51 -14.29 2.11
N GLN A 164 -6.76 -15.39 2.14
CA GLN A 164 -7.09 -16.58 2.94
C GLN A 164 -6.64 -16.47 4.40
N ASN A 165 -5.69 -15.59 4.72
CA ASN A 165 -5.05 -15.53 6.02
C ASN A 165 -5.69 -14.46 6.93
N ASN A 166 -6.82 -14.80 7.56
CA ASN A 166 -7.57 -13.90 8.45
C ASN A 166 -6.98 -13.79 9.89
N ASN A 167 -5.79 -14.35 10.15
CA ASN A 167 -5.32 -14.61 11.51
C ASN A 167 -4.28 -13.63 12.06
N ASP A 168 -3.85 -12.59 11.33
CA ASP A 168 -2.68 -11.81 11.78
C ASP A 168 -3.00 -10.73 12.83
N GLN A 169 -3.15 -11.16 14.09
CA GLN A 169 -3.22 -10.28 15.27
C GLN A 169 -1.84 -9.91 15.86
N ARG A 170 -0.73 -10.39 15.28
CA ARG A 170 0.63 -10.20 15.83
C ARG A 170 1.05 -8.73 16.04
N PRO A 171 0.81 -7.79 15.10
CA PRO A 171 1.22 -6.39 15.32
C PRO A 171 0.46 -5.71 16.46
N TYR A 172 -0.75 -6.20 16.80
CA TYR A 172 -1.57 -5.63 17.87
C TYR A 172 -0.98 -5.85 19.28
N ARG A 173 -0.32 -6.99 19.51
CA ARG A 173 0.24 -7.32 20.83
C ARG A 173 1.47 -6.48 21.18
N LEU A 174 2.36 -6.26 20.20
CA LEU A 174 3.55 -5.42 20.38
C LEU A 174 3.19 -3.93 20.56
N GLY A 175 2.19 -3.45 19.82
CA GLY A 175 1.66 -2.09 19.98
C GLY A 175 1.11 -1.85 21.39
N LEU A 176 0.38 -2.81 21.97
CA LEU A 176 -0.19 -2.68 23.31
C LEU A 176 0.88 -2.48 24.41
N VAL A 177 1.99 -3.21 24.32
CA VAL A 177 3.13 -3.05 25.24
C VAL A 177 3.75 -1.66 25.08
N ARG A 178 4.01 -1.22 23.83
CA ARG A 178 4.59 0.10 23.55
C ARG A 178 3.68 1.24 23.98
N THR A 179 2.38 1.15 23.71
CA THR A 179 1.38 2.13 24.17
C THR A 179 1.35 2.18 25.69
N THR A 180 1.38 1.03 26.37
CA THR A 180 1.42 1.00 27.85
C THR A 180 2.66 1.70 28.38
N ILE A 181 3.85 1.44 27.81
CA ILE A 181 5.11 2.10 28.18
C ILE A 181 5.05 3.62 27.91
N ALA A 182 4.55 4.03 26.75
CA ALA A 182 4.42 5.44 26.39
C ALA A 182 3.46 6.17 27.35
N LEU A 183 2.32 5.54 27.66
CA LEU A 183 1.31 6.12 28.55
C LEU A 183 1.82 6.23 29.99
N THR A 184 2.46 5.17 30.51
CA THR A 184 3.07 5.20 31.86
C THR A 184 4.18 6.25 31.95
N SER A 185 5.04 6.36 30.93
CA SER A 185 6.08 7.39 30.87
C SER A 185 5.49 8.79 30.83
N HIS A 186 4.41 9.00 30.05
CA HIS A 186 3.74 10.28 29.95
C HIS A 186 3.02 10.67 31.26
N VAL A 187 2.33 9.73 31.91
CA VAL A 187 1.70 9.93 33.22
C VAL A 187 2.74 10.25 34.28
N ALA A 188 3.88 9.55 34.29
CA ALA A 188 4.97 9.83 35.21
C ALA A 188 5.56 11.24 34.99
N TRP A 189 5.74 11.65 33.73
CA TRP A 189 6.19 13.00 33.38
C TRP A 189 5.18 14.08 33.83
N LEU A 190 3.89 13.89 33.56
CA LEU A 190 2.83 14.79 34.03
C LEU A 190 2.80 14.88 35.56
N GLY A 191 2.96 13.76 36.26
CA GLY A 191 3.06 13.71 37.72
C GLY A 191 4.27 14.47 38.25
N ALA A 192 5.45 14.28 37.65
CA ALA A 192 6.66 15.03 38.00
C ALA A 192 6.47 16.55 37.78
N LYS A 193 5.88 16.94 36.65
CA LYS A 193 5.53 18.35 36.37
C LYS A 193 4.56 18.93 37.39
N ALA A 194 3.51 18.19 37.77
CA ALA A 194 2.54 18.62 38.77
C ALA A 194 3.17 18.80 40.17
N LEU A 195 4.21 18.02 40.49
CA LEU A 195 4.97 18.12 41.74
C LEU A 195 6.10 19.16 41.69
N GLY A 196 6.26 19.90 40.58
CA GLY A 196 7.32 20.89 40.42
C GLY A 196 8.72 20.30 40.28
N LEU A 197 8.83 18.99 40.03
CA LEU A 197 10.09 18.32 39.75
C LEU A 197 10.50 18.66 38.31
N LYS A 198 11.75 19.08 38.14
CA LYS A 198 12.34 19.41 36.82
C LYS A 198 12.85 18.16 36.12
#